data_AF-A0AAW9EDG1-F1
#
_entry.id   AF-A0AAW9EDG1-F1
#
_cell.length_a   1.000
_cell.length_b   1.000
_cell.length_c   1.000
_cell.angle_alpha   90.00
_cell.angle_beta   90.00
_cell.angle_gamma   90.00
#
_symmetry.space_group_name_H-M   'P 1'
#
loop_
_entity.id
_entity.type
_entity.pdbx_description
1 polymer ?
#
loop_
_entity_poly.entity_id
_entity_poly.type
_entity_poly.pdbx_seq_one_letter_code
_entity_poly.pdbx_strand_id
1 'polypeptide(L)' 'IQLTRTALVRRIISANKQLIYEEAPQSYKSIETVIESMRSLGLIEVIARLKPVITYKTSGEIA' A
#
# COMPACT_ATOMS: atom_id res chain seq x y z
N ILE A 1 12.68 -11.45 11.30
CA ILE A 1 11.76 -11.50 10.14
C ILE A 1 10.38 -11.93 10.66
N GLN A 2 9.36 -11.07 10.58
CA GLN A 2 8.03 -11.40 11.09
C GLN A 2 7.03 -11.47 9.93
N LEU A 3 6.25 -12.56 9.89
CA LEU A 3 5.21 -12.80 8.91
C LEU A 3 3.85 -12.42 9.52
N THR A 4 3.24 -11.35 9.04
CA THR A 4 1.88 -10.97 9.47
C THR A 4 0.89 -11.35 8.38
N ARG A 5 0.02 -12.33 8.64
CA ARG A 5 -1.11 -12.68 7.77
C ARG A 5 -2.27 -11.74 8.07
N THR A 6 -2.64 -10.89 7.13
CA THR A 6 -3.90 -10.13 7.20
C THR A 6 -5.04 -11.00 6.64
N ALA A 7 -6.27 -10.80 7.12
CA ALA A 7 -7.43 -11.66 6.84
C ALA A 7 -7.90 -11.70 5.36
N LEU A 8 -7.40 -10.78 4.53
CA LEU A 8 -7.57 -10.81 3.08
C LEU A 8 -6.29 -11.42 2.50
N VAL A 9 -6.37 -12.32 1.50
CA VAL A 9 -5.27 -13.02 0.76
C VAL A 9 -4.10 -12.11 0.33
N ARG A 10 -3.38 -11.53 1.28
CA ARG A 10 -2.33 -10.53 1.09
C ARG A 10 -1.31 -10.77 2.19
N ARG A 11 -0.10 -11.11 1.78
CA ARG A 11 1.00 -11.41 2.69
C ARG A 11 1.87 -10.18 2.85
N ILE A 12 1.91 -9.62 4.06
CA ILE A 12 2.82 -8.52 4.38
C ILE A 12 4.01 -9.11 5.12
N ILE A 13 5.21 -8.82 4.62
CA ILE A 13 6.47 -9.23 5.23
C ILE A 13 7.20 -7.94 5.59
N SER A 14 7.47 -7.74 6.88
CA SER A 14 8.23 -6.58 7.36
C SER A 14 9.32 -7.03 8.32
N ALA A 15 10.50 -6.40 8.21
CA ALA A 15 11.57 -6.55 9.19
C ALA A 15 11.33 -5.71 10.46
N ASN A 16 10.46 -4.68 10.38
CA ASN A 16 10.20 -3.73 11.47
C ASN A 16 8.69 -3.57 11.72
N LYS A 17 8.27 -3.70 12.99
CA LYS A 17 6.87 -3.63 13.42
C LYS A 17 6.31 -2.21 13.40
N GLN A 18 7.12 -1.18 13.64
CA GLN A 18 6.66 0.23 13.63
C GLN A 18 6.19 0.66 12.23
N LEU A 19 6.92 0.25 11.18
CA LEU A 19 6.55 0.50 9.77
C LEU A 19 5.19 -0.10 9.36
N ILE A 20 4.71 -1.14 10.05
CA ILE A 20 3.38 -1.69 9.76
C ILE A 20 2.27 -0.75 10.26
N TYR A 21 2.48 -0.09 11.40
CA TYR A 21 1.49 0.81 12.00
C TYR A 21 1.44 2.16 11.29
N GLU A 22 2.60 2.72 10.95
CA GLU A 22 2.68 4.02 10.27
C GLU A 22 2.00 3.98 8.90
N GLU A 23 2.22 2.91 8.15
CA GLU A 23 1.66 2.72 6.80
C GLU A 23 0.36 1.91 6.79
N ALA A 24 -0.39 1.92 7.90
CA ALA A 24 -1.71 1.30 7.91
C ALA A 24 -2.59 1.93 6.81
N PRO A 25 -3.45 1.17 6.10
CA PRO A 25 -4.30 1.70 5.04
C PRO A 25 -5.20 2.87 5.49
N GLN A 26 -5.52 2.91 6.78
CA GLN A 26 -6.31 3.96 7.43
C GLN A 26 -5.56 5.30 7.55
N SER A 27 -4.21 5.27 7.50
CA SER A 27 -3.37 6.48 7.55
C SER A 27 -3.40 7.27 6.23
N TYR A 28 -3.87 6.65 5.14
CA TYR A 28 -3.92 7.26 3.83
C TYR A 28 -5.33 7.69 3.46
N LYS A 29 -5.43 8.76 2.66
CA LYS A 29 -6.66 9.12 1.96
C LYS A 29 -7.04 7.99 0.99
N SER A 30 -8.35 7.81 0.75
CA SER A 30 -8.81 6.88 -0.27
C SER A 30 -8.19 7.25 -1.62
N ILE A 31 -7.48 6.29 -2.21
CA ILE A 31 -6.86 6.45 -3.53
C ILE A 31 -7.95 6.65 -4.59
N GLU A 32 -9.14 6.08 -4.40
CA GLU A 32 -10.29 6.25 -5.28
C GLU A 32 -10.70 7.73 -5.39
N THR A 33 -10.76 8.46 -4.28
CA THR A 33 -11.09 9.89 -4.28
C THR A 33 -10.04 10.73 -5.01
N VAL A 34 -8.76 10.41 -4.83
CA VAL A 34 -7.65 11.13 -5.48
C VAL A 34 -7.68 10.92 -6.99
N ILE A 35 -7.86 9.67 -7.44
CA ILE A 35 -7.95 9.33 -8.87
C ILE A 35 -9.15 10.01 -9.51
N GLU A 36 -10.33 9.99 -8.87
CA GLU A 36 -11.54 10.63 -9.43
C GLU A 36 -11.39 12.16 -9.55
N SER A 37 -10.72 12.79 -8.58
CA SER A 37 -10.45 14.23 -8.62
C SER A 37 -9.58 14.61 -9.82
N MET A 38 -8.53 13.81 -10.11
CA MET A 38 -7.65 14.06 -11.25
C MET A 38 -8.31 13.72 -12.58
N ARG A 39 -9.12 12.65 -12.62
CA ARG A 39 -9.85 12.22 -13.81
C ARG A 39 -10.93 13.23 -14.20
N SER A 40 -11.69 13.77 -13.24
CA SER A 40 -12.74 14.76 -13.51
C SER A 40 -12.20 16.08 -14.08
N LEU A 41 -10.94 16.42 -13.77
CA LEU A 41 -10.22 17.55 -14.35
C LEU A 41 -9.53 17.22 -15.69
N GLY A 42 -9.64 15.98 -16.19
CA GLY A 42 -9.01 15.54 -17.44
C GLY A 42 -7.47 15.47 -17.36
N LEU A 43 -6.90 15.42 -16.15
CA LEU A 43 -5.44 15.44 -15.95
C LEU A 43 -4.79 14.06 -16.12
N ILE A 44 -5.57 12.98 -15.92
CA ILE A 44 -5.10 11.61 -16.02
C ILE A 44 -6.12 10.73 -16.75
N GLU A 45 -5.62 9.65 -17.36
CA GLU A 45 -6.41 8.54 -17.87
C GLU A 45 -6.08 7.26 -17.09
N VAL A 46 -7.10 6.54 -16.63
CA VAL A 46 -6.92 5.31 -15.86
C VAL A 46 -6.72 4.13 -16.82
N ILE A 47 -5.51 3.56 -16.83
CA ILE A 47 -5.16 2.45 -17.72
C ILE A 47 -5.41 1.08 -17.05
N ALA A 48 -5.08 0.95 -15.76
CA ALA A 48 -5.23 -0.31 -15.04
C ALA A 48 -5.30 -0.11 -13.52
N ARG A 49 -5.88 -1.08 -12.81
CA ARG A 49 -5.84 -1.18 -11.34
C ARG A 49 -5.12 -2.46 -10.93
N LEU A 50 -4.10 -2.33 -10.10
CA LEU A 50 -3.35 -3.47 -9.58
C LEU A 50 -3.80 -3.82 -8.15
N LYS A 51 -3.83 -5.12 -7.87
CA LYS A 51 -4.09 -5.66 -6.53
C LYS A 51 -2.82 -6.37 -6.04
N PRO A 52 -2.16 -5.90 -4.97
CA PRO A 52 -0.96 -6.55 -4.47
C PRO A 52 -1.30 -7.93 -3.90
N VAL A 53 -0.47 -8.93 -4.22
CA VAL A 53 -0.54 -10.30 -3.70
C VAL A 53 0.41 -10.45 -2.50
N ILE A 54 1.60 -9.87 -2.62
CA ILE A 54 2.63 -9.84 -1.57
C ILE A 54 3.15 -8.40 -1.45
N THR A 55 3.34 -7.94 -0.22
CA THR A 55 3.97 -6.65 0.08
C THR A 55 5.18 -6.91 0.97
N TYR A 56 6.37 -6.65 0.45
CA TYR A 56 7.64 -6.78 1.18
C TYR A 56 8.13 -5.40 1.58
N LYS A 57 8.26 -5.14 2.88
CA LYS A 57 8.73 -3.87 3.44
C LYS A 57 10.11 -4.06 4.05
N THR A 58 11.09 -3.32 3.55
CA THR A 58 12.44 -3.23 4.11
C THR A 58 12.60 -1.88 4.81
N SER A 59 12.98 -1.88 6.09
CA SER A 59 13.65 -0.72 6.67
C SER A 59 14.97 -0.59 5.91
N GLY A 60 15.23 0.55 5.26
CA GLY A 60 16.35 0.77 4.34
C GLY A 60 17.76 0.66 4.93
N GLU A 61 17.97 -0.17 5.94
CA GLU A 61 19.28 -0.61 6.40
C GLU A 61 19.86 -1.54 5.35
N ILE A 62 20.57 -0.93 4.40
CA ILE A 62 21.65 -1.60 3.70
C ILE A 62 22.75 -1.81 4.75
N ALA A 63 23.22 -3.05 4.86
CA ALA A 63 24.24 -3.49 5.80
C ALA A 63 25.50 -2.61 5.80
#